data_AF-A0A0S3KAD9-F1
#
_entry.id   AF-A0A0S3KAD9-F1
#
_cell.length_a   1.000
_cell.length_b   1.000
_cell.length_c   1.000
_cell.angle_alpha   90.00
_cell.angle_beta   90.00
_cell.angle_gamma   90.00
#
_symmetry.space_group_name_H-M   'P 1'
#
loop_
_entity.id
_entity.type
_entity.pdbx_description
1 polymer ?
#
loop_
_entity_poly.entity_id
_entity_poly.type
_entity_poly.pdbx_seq_one_letter_code
_entity_poly.pdbx_strand_id
1 'polypeptide(L)'
;MIEFRSLSKDDNEAELIALLSKNQEEVKKVPAEQLAIKEGSSLITIPTQDHQAKTFYEKFGYHDFGKLDNTPFIGTTNHHLVKRIEHEKN
;
A
#
# COMPACT_ATOMS: atom_id res chain seq x y z
N MET A 1 11.86 12.12 32.77
CA MET A 1 11.30 11.15 33.74
C MET A 1 9.94 10.78 33.18
N ILE A 2 9.77 9.58 32.62
CA ILE A 2 8.48 9.15 32.07
C ILE A 2 7.70 8.57 33.25
N GLU A 3 6.59 9.21 33.63
CA GLU A 3 5.73 8.68 34.68
C GLU A 3 5.01 7.43 34.16
N PHE A 4 5.28 6.29 34.80
CA PHE A 4 4.60 5.04 34.48
C PHE A 4 3.23 5.03 35.16
N ARG A 5 2.17 5.22 34.36
CA ARG A 5 0.79 5.14 34.85
C ARG A 5 0.37 3.67 34.82
N SER A 6 0.17 3.07 35.99
CA SER A 6 -0.33 1.69 36.08
C SER A 6 -1.82 1.67 35.72
N LEU A 7 -2.12 1.33 34.48
CA LEU A 7 -3.48 1.10 34.00
C LEU A 7 -3.91 -0.34 34.33
N SER A 8 -5.22 -0.55 34.49
CA SER A 8 -5.78 -1.90 34.56
C SER A 8 -5.57 -2.61 33.22
N LYS A 9 -5.69 -3.94 33.19
CA LYS A 9 -5.49 -4.70 31.94
C LYS A 9 -6.47 -4.25 30.85
N ASP A 10 -7.73 -4.04 31.21
CA ASP A 10 -8.78 -3.66 30.28
C ASP A 10 -8.56 -2.24 29.72
N ASP A 11 -8.12 -1.31 30.56
CA ASP A 11 -7.80 0.06 30.13
C ASP A 11 -6.57 0.10 29.20
N ASN A 12 -5.57 -0.75 29.47
CA ASN A 12 -4.39 -0.87 28.60
C ASN A 12 -4.77 -1.39 27.20
N GLU A 13 -5.64 -2.39 27.13
CA GLU A 13 -6.09 -2.96 25.85
C GLU A 13 -6.88 -1.92 25.03
N ALA A 14 -7.76 -1.15 25.68
CA ALA A 14 -8.51 -0.09 25.02
C ALA A 14 -7.61 1.02 24.45
N GLU A 15 -6.62 1.49 25.23
CA GLU A 15 -5.63 2.47 24.80
C GLU A 15 -4.76 1.95 23.65
N LEU A 16 -4.34 0.67 23.71
CA LEU A 16 -3.58 0.05 22.63
C LEU A 16 -4.39 0.00 21.32
N ILE A 17 -5.66 -0.37 21.39
CA ILE A 17 -6.57 -0.38 20.22
C ILE A 17 -6.71 1.04 19.65
N ALA A 18 -6.91 2.05 20.50
CA ALA A 18 -7.03 3.44 20.07
C ALA A 18 -5.76 3.93 19.37
N LEU A 19 -4.58 3.62 19.93
CA LEU A 19 -3.28 3.97 19.34
C LEU A 19 -3.05 3.27 18.01
N LEU A 20 -3.34 1.97 17.91
CA LEU A 20 -3.21 1.20 16.67
C LEU A 20 -4.13 1.75 15.58
N SER A 21 -5.39 2.07 15.93
CA SER A 21 -6.35 2.67 15.00
C SER A 21 -5.88 4.03 14.50
N LYS A 22 -5.40 4.90 15.41
CA LYS A 22 -4.84 6.20 15.04
C LYS A 22 -3.65 6.06 14.09
N ASN A 23 -2.73 5.14 14.39
CA ASN A 23 -1.56 4.89 13.54
C ASN A 23 -1.97 4.37 12.16
N GLN A 24 -2.98 3.52 12.05
CA GLN A 24 -3.52 3.06 10.77
C GLN A 24 -4.06 4.22 9.92
N GLU A 25 -4.81 5.14 10.54
CA GLU A 25 -5.34 6.33 9.86
C GLU A 25 -4.24 7.29 9.41
N GLU A 26 -3.16 7.43 10.19
CA GLU A 26 -1.99 8.23 9.79
C GLU A 26 -1.24 7.60 8.61
N VAL A 27 -1.06 6.27 8.61
CA VAL A 27 -0.41 5.54 7.50
C VAL A 27 -1.22 5.64 6.20
N LYS A 28 -2.56 5.57 6.26
CA LYS A 28 -3.44 5.71 5.08
C LYS A 28 -3.30 7.05 4.35
N LYS A 29 -2.84 8.09 5.03
CA LYS A 29 -2.67 9.44 4.44
C LYS A 29 -1.37 9.60 3.66
N VAL A 30 -0.43 8.67 3.82
CA VAL A 30 0.85 8.71 3.10
C VAL A 30 0.66 8.11 1.70
N PRO A 31 1.04 8.83 0.61
CA PRO A 31 1.05 8.26 -0.72
C PRO A 31 1.87 6.96 -0.76
N ALA A 32 1.32 5.91 -1.37
CA ALA A 32 1.93 4.58 -1.38
C ALA A 32 3.39 4.58 -1.92
N GLU A 33 3.70 5.47 -2.86
CA GLU A 33 5.04 5.63 -3.41
C GLU A 33 6.05 6.17 -2.38
N GLN A 34 5.64 7.15 -1.56
CA GLN A 34 6.49 7.69 -0.50
C GLN A 34 6.72 6.65 0.60
N LEU A 35 5.68 5.87 0.93
CA LEU A 35 5.81 4.75 1.85
C LEU A 35 6.79 3.70 1.31
N ALA A 36 6.67 3.33 0.04
CA ALA A 36 7.58 2.38 -0.59
C ALA A 36 9.05 2.85 -0.57
N ILE A 37 9.30 4.15 -0.84
CA ILE A 37 10.64 4.75 -0.72
C ILE A 37 11.15 4.64 0.71
N LYS A 38 10.34 5.03 1.70
CA LYS A 38 10.70 5.00 3.13
C LYS A 38 11.05 3.59 3.61
N GLU A 39 10.29 2.59 3.17
CA GLU A 39 10.50 1.18 3.52
C GLU A 39 11.61 0.51 2.68
N GLY A 40 12.27 1.24 1.78
CA GLY A 40 13.35 0.70 0.94
C GLY A 40 12.86 -0.28 -0.15
N SER A 41 11.58 -0.21 -0.52
CA SER A 41 11.01 -1.05 -1.59
C SER A 41 11.45 -0.57 -2.97
N SER A 42 11.99 -1.47 -3.78
CA SER A 42 12.48 -1.15 -5.13
C SER A 42 11.40 -1.17 -6.22
N LEU A 43 10.23 -1.75 -5.94
CA LEU A 43 9.15 -1.92 -6.90
C LEU A 43 7.78 -1.91 -6.24
N ILE A 44 6.79 -1.39 -6.96
CA ILE A 44 5.37 -1.45 -6.61
C ILE A 44 4.65 -2.20 -7.71
N THR A 45 3.83 -3.18 -7.34
CA THR A 45 3.00 -3.94 -8.27
C THR A 45 1.52 -3.72 -7.98
N ILE A 46 0.71 -3.52 -9.02
CA ILE A 46 -0.74 -3.31 -8.90
C ILE A 46 -1.43 -4.20 -9.93
N PRO A 47 -2.29 -5.15 -9.51
CA PRO A 47 -3.20 -5.82 -10.41
C PRO A 47 -4.39 -4.90 -10.75
N THR A 48 -4.76 -4.82 -12.02
CA THR A 48 -5.96 -4.10 -12.48
C THR A 48 -6.60 -4.84 -13.64
N GLN A 49 -7.91 -4.78 -13.78
CA GLN A 49 -8.61 -5.42 -14.90
C GLN A 49 -8.79 -4.45 -16.08
N ASP A 50 -9.03 -4.99 -17.28
CA ASP A 50 -9.25 -4.21 -18.52
C ASP A 50 -10.23 -3.05 -18.37
N HIS A 51 -11.34 -3.30 -17.70
CA HIS A 51 -12.44 -2.35 -17.53
C HIS A 51 -12.26 -1.41 -16.32
N GLN A 52 -11.14 -1.53 -15.61
CA GLN A 52 -10.81 -0.69 -14.46
C GLN A 52 -9.90 0.48 -14.88
N ALA A 53 -8.89 0.77 -14.07
CA ALA A 53 -8.15 2.02 -14.08
C ALA A 53 -6.77 1.88 -14.73
N LYS A 54 -6.59 0.97 -15.70
CA LYS A 54 -5.28 0.74 -16.37
C LYS A 54 -4.65 2.05 -16.86
N THR A 55 -5.40 2.83 -17.63
CA THR A 55 -4.94 4.11 -18.18
C THR A 55 -4.65 5.17 -17.11
N PHE A 56 -5.27 5.07 -15.93
CA PHE A 56 -4.93 5.94 -14.81
C PHE A 56 -3.51 5.63 -14.32
N TYR A 57 -3.20 4.37 -14.03
CA TYR A 57 -1.89 3.97 -13.52
C TYR A 57 -0.76 4.19 -14.54
N GLU A 58 -1.04 4.00 -15.84
CA GLU A 58 -0.08 4.30 -16.91
C GLU A 58 0.39 5.76 -16.88
N LYS A 59 -0.49 6.72 -16.56
CA LYS A 59 -0.13 8.14 -16.41
C LYS A 59 0.83 8.41 -15.25
N PHE A 60 0.86 7.54 -14.24
CA PHE A 60 1.78 7.63 -13.10
C PHE A 60 3.08 6.84 -13.31
N GLY A 61 3.33 6.35 -14.54
CA GLY A 61 4.57 5.65 -14.90
C GLY A 61 4.56 4.14 -14.62
N TYR A 62 3.40 3.57 -14.31
CA TYR A 62 3.24 2.12 -14.25
C TYR A 62 3.16 1.54 -15.67
N HIS A 63 3.69 0.33 -15.85
CA HIS A 63 3.62 -0.38 -17.12
C HIS A 63 3.27 -1.86 -16.90
N ASP A 64 2.71 -2.50 -17.92
CA ASP A 64 2.40 -3.93 -17.90
C ASP A 64 3.69 -4.74 -17.79
N PHE A 65 3.80 -5.60 -16.76
CA PHE A 65 4.85 -6.64 -16.70
C PHE A 65 4.30 -8.04 -16.98
N GLY A 66 2.99 -8.22 -16.84
CA GLY A 66 2.33 -9.49 -17.07
C GLY A 66 0.83 -9.29 -17.27
N LYS A 67 0.21 -10.21 -17.99
CA LYS A 67 -1.23 -10.23 -18.23
C LYS A 67 -1.74 -11.65 -18.14
N LEU A 68 -2.93 -11.82 -17.58
CA LEU A 68 -3.62 -13.10 -17.51
C LEU A 68 -4.98 -12.95 -18.18
N ASP A 69 -5.13 -13.61 -19.32
CA ASP A 69 -6.40 -13.67 -20.04
C ASP A 69 -7.40 -14.55 -19.29
N ASN A 70 -8.68 -14.27 -19.49
CA ASN A 70 -9.81 -15.01 -18.90
C ASN A 70 -9.74 -15.10 -17.37
N THR A 71 -9.21 -14.07 -16.70
CA THR A 71 -9.01 -14.04 -15.26
C THR A 71 -9.58 -12.75 -14.66
N PRO A 72 -10.50 -12.82 -13.68
CA PRO A 72 -11.03 -14.03 -13.04
C PRO A 72 -12.12 -14.75 -13.86
N PHE A 73 -12.66 -14.10 -14.91
CA PHE A 73 -13.71 -14.66 -15.75
C PHE A 73 -13.31 -14.65 -17.23
N ILE A 74 -13.90 -15.56 -18.01
CA ILE A 74 -13.74 -15.60 -19.47
C ILE A 74 -14.15 -14.25 -20.07
N GLY A 75 -13.29 -13.69 -20.92
CA GLY A 75 -13.50 -12.36 -21.53
C GLY A 75 -12.99 -11.17 -20.71
N THR A 76 -12.30 -11.42 -19.59
CA THR A 76 -11.59 -10.36 -18.82
C THR A 76 -10.09 -10.62 -18.78
N THR A 77 -9.28 -9.58 -18.91
CA THR A 77 -7.83 -9.65 -18.72
C THR A 77 -7.45 -8.97 -17.41
N ASN A 78 -6.64 -9.68 -16.63
CA ASN A 78 -6.00 -9.12 -15.45
C ASN A 78 -4.60 -8.63 -15.83
N HIS A 79 -4.40 -7.33 -15.76
CA HIS A 79 -3.14 -6.65 -15.98
C HIS A 79 -2.36 -6.57 -14.67
N HIS A 80 -1.14 -7.07 -14.69
CA HIS A 80 -0.20 -6.86 -13.62
C HIS A 80 0.73 -5.72 -14.00
N LEU A 81 0.49 -4.56 -13.37
CA LEU A 81 1.27 -3.35 -13.57
C LEU A 81 2.42 -3.29 -12.57
N VAL A 82 3.56 -2.74 -13.00
CA VAL A 82 4.71 -2.48 -12.15
C VAL A 82 5.21 -1.05 -12.33
N LYS A 83 5.72 -0.47 -11.25
CA LYS A 83 6.51 0.75 -11.25
C LYS A 83 7.78 0.51 -10.44
N ARG A 84 8.93 0.88 -11.00
CA ARG A 84 10.20 0.89 -10.28
C ARG A 84 10.29 2.15 -9.43
N ILE A 85 10.81 1.99 -8.22
CA ILE A 85 11.07 3.10 -7.31
C ILE A 85 12.56 3.39 -7.37
N GLU A 86 12.89 4.60 -7.82
CA GLU A 86 14.26 5.08 -7.80
C GLU A 86 14.60 5.50 -6.36
N HIS A 87 15.65 4.91 -5.80
CA HIS A 87 16.24 5.39 -4.56
C HIS A 87 17.35 6.36 -4.91
N GLU A 88 17.38 7.53 -4.28
CA GLU A 88 18.57 8.39 -4.35
C GLU A 88 19.76 7.59 -3.83
N LYS A 89 20.73 7.34 -4.70
CA LYS A 89 21.99 6.70 -4.34
C LYS A 89 22.74 7.66 -3.42
N ASN A 90 22.85 7.30 -2.13
CA ASN A 90 23.85 7.89 -1.24
C ASN A 90 25.26 7.60 -1.75
#